data_AF-A0A7V9U304-F1
#
_entry.id   AF-A0A7V9U304-F1
#
_cell.length_a   1.000
_cell.length_b   1.000
_cell.length_c   1.000
_cell.angle_alpha   90.00
_cell.angle_beta   90.00
_cell.angle_gamma   90.00
#
_symmetry.space_group_name_H-M   'P 1'
#
loop_
_entity.id
_entity.type
_entity.pdbx_description
1 polymer ?
#
loop_
_entity_poly.entity_id
_entity_poly.type
_entity_poly.pdbx_seq_one_letter_code
_entity_poly.pdbx_strand_id
1 'polypeptide(L)'
;MTLPPAQEVVCPSCGTAGSSRFCANCGASLEAVTCSTCDAPLGPGAKFCHRCGRPAGGNANAAISPAAGSGVASSLPWIVAAIALVTLLAFFAGNAFNSKRASTLDAPQNALPQAGLDDRGSAIVGQGGMGSPRGPDLTQISPQEQAERLFNRVMMLSSQGKTDSVQFFAPMAIGAYERLTPLTPDHRYDMGRIAEVAGVLPIARAQADTILRQNPVHLLGLILGARVATLSNEETGRKSFEARLLAAYDAEWKRRLPEYERHEDDITNALAVARGSAGNTR
;
A
#
# COMPACT_ATOMS: atom_id res chain seq x y z
N MET A 1 -6.13 -34.42 53.94
CA MET A 1 -5.10 -33.79 53.07
C MET A 1 -5.58 -32.38 52.78
N THR A 2 -5.05 -31.39 53.49
CA THR A 2 -5.35 -29.97 53.30
C THR A 2 -4.53 -29.44 52.12
N LEU A 3 -5.20 -28.95 51.06
CA LEU A 3 -4.54 -28.29 49.92
C LEU A 3 -3.95 -26.95 50.37
N PRO A 4 -2.71 -26.58 49.97
CA PRO A 4 -2.14 -25.29 50.27
C PRO A 4 -2.92 -24.15 49.57
N PRO A 5 -2.99 -22.94 50.17
CA PRO A 5 -3.70 -21.81 49.60
C PRO A 5 -3.08 -21.40 48.26
N ALA A 6 -3.92 -21.20 47.24
CA ALA A 6 -3.50 -20.66 45.95
C ALA A 6 -2.93 -19.25 46.15
N GLN A 7 -1.65 -19.06 45.81
CA GLN A 7 -1.01 -17.75 45.95
C GLN A 7 -1.50 -16.82 44.83
N GLU A 8 -2.25 -15.81 45.22
CA GLU A 8 -2.79 -14.79 44.34
C GLU A 8 -1.70 -13.75 44.05
N VAL A 9 -1.42 -13.50 42.76
CA VAL A 9 -0.39 -12.56 42.30
C VAL A 9 -1.08 -11.36 41.66
N VAL A 10 -0.64 -10.15 42.03
CA VAL A 10 -1.14 -8.92 41.42
C VAL A 10 -0.46 -8.70 40.07
N CYS A 11 -1.24 -8.50 39.01
CA CYS A 11 -0.71 -8.27 37.67
C CYS A 11 0.10 -6.96 37.62
N PRO A 12 1.40 -6.99 37.23
CA PRO A 12 2.22 -5.78 37.15
C PRO A 12 1.80 -4.83 36.01
N SER A 13 1.00 -5.31 35.05
CA SER A 13 0.57 -4.50 33.89
C SER A 13 -0.77 -3.78 34.08
N CYS A 14 -1.68 -4.31 34.90
CA CYS A 14 -3.01 -3.72 35.09
C CYS A 14 -3.52 -3.72 36.54
N GLY A 15 -2.77 -4.28 37.49
CA GLY A 15 -3.14 -4.30 38.91
C GLY A 15 -4.21 -5.32 39.29
N THR A 16 -4.76 -6.10 38.35
CA THR A 16 -5.76 -7.13 38.65
C THR A 16 -5.09 -8.36 39.27
N ALA A 17 -5.65 -8.85 40.37
CA ALA A 17 -5.21 -10.06 41.02
C ALA A 17 -5.57 -11.32 40.19
N GLY A 18 -4.71 -12.33 40.20
CA GLY A 18 -4.94 -13.57 39.48
C GLY A 18 -3.96 -14.68 39.89
N SER A 19 -4.32 -15.92 39.55
CA SER A 19 -3.55 -17.13 39.91
C SER A 19 -3.06 -17.93 38.69
N SER A 20 -3.40 -17.52 37.47
CA SER A 20 -2.99 -18.16 36.22
C SER A 20 -1.69 -17.58 35.66
N ARG A 21 -1.01 -18.35 34.79
CA ARG A 21 0.23 -17.91 34.11
C ARG A 21 0.09 -16.60 33.32
N PHE A 22 -1.14 -16.25 32.92
CA PHE A 22 -1.51 -15.01 32.25
C PHE A 22 -2.66 -14.33 32.97
N CYS A 23 -2.68 -13.00 33.00
CA CYS A 23 -3.76 -12.20 33.56
C CYS A 23 -5.02 -12.31 32.69
N ALA A 24 -6.13 -12.73 33.29
CA ALA A 24 -7.42 -12.85 32.60
C ALA A 24 -7.98 -11.49 32.11
N ASN A 25 -7.57 -10.38 32.73
CA ASN A 25 -8.05 -9.04 32.36
C ASN A 25 -7.27 -8.41 31.19
N CYS A 26 -5.93 -8.49 31.20
CA CYS A 26 -5.11 -7.77 30.22
C CYS A 26 -4.17 -8.65 29.38
N GLY A 27 -4.17 -9.97 29.60
CA GLY A 27 -3.36 -10.94 28.85
C GLY A 27 -1.86 -10.94 29.15
N ALA A 28 -1.38 -10.11 30.08
CA ALA A 28 0.04 -10.07 30.45
C ALA A 28 0.45 -11.32 31.23
N SER A 29 1.67 -11.81 31.04
CA SER A 29 2.17 -12.95 31.83
C SER A 29 2.36 -12.57 33.30
N LEU A 30 1.99 -13.45 34.24
CA LEU A 30 2.19 -13.23 35.69
C LEU A 30 3.51 -13.82 36.20
N GLU A 31 4.18 -14.64 35.38
CA GLU A 31 5.45 -15.29 35.70
C GLU A 31 6.41 -15.21 34.50
N ALA A 32 7.63 -15.70 34.64
CA ALA A 32 8.53 -15.80 33.50
C ALA A 32 8.10 -16.95 32.58
N VAL A 33 7.87 -16.66 31.29
CA VAL A 33 7.46 -17.66 30.28
C VAL A 33 8.33 -17.54 29.03
N THR A 34 8.42 -18.59 28.22
CA THR A 34 9.10 -18.54 26.92
C THR A 34 8.10 -18.29 25.80
N CYS A 35 8.52 -17.55 24.77
CA CYS A 35 7.70 -17.31 23.59
C CYS A 35 7.51 -18.61 22.80
N SER A 36 6.25 -19.05 22.61
CA SER A 36 5.91 -20.29 21.88
C SER A 36 6.27 -20.30 20.39
N THR A 37 6.77 -19.18 19.83
CA THR A 37 7.16 -19.07 18.42
C THR A 37 8.67 -18.97 18.21
N CYS A 38 9.40 -18.35 19.13
CA CYS A 38 10.84 -18.05 18.94
C CYS A 38 11.71 -18.37 20.15
N ASP A 39 11.12 -19.00 21.18
CA ASP A 39 11.75 -19.47 22.42
C ASP A 39 12.45 -18.39 23.27
N ALA A 40 12.30 -17.11 22.91
CA ALA A 40 12.84 -16.01 23.70
C ALA A 40 12.19 -15.93 25.10
N PRO A 41 12.97 -15.64 26.16
CA PRO A 41 12.44 -15.47 27.51
C PRO A 41 11.61 -14.20 27.61
N LEU A 42 10.43 -14.29 28.22
CA LEU A 42 9.53 -13.18 28.51
C LEU A 42 9.46 -12.97 30.02
N GLY A 43 9.69 -11.74 30.45
CA GLY A 43 9.55 -11.37 31.86
C GLY A 43 8.08 -11.26 32.29
N PRO A 44 7.81 -11.29 33.62
CA PRO A 44 6.49 -10.98 34.16
C PRO A 44 6.00 -9.61 33.66
N GLY A 45 4.72 -9.54 33.27
CA GLY A 45 4.09 -8.34 32.71
C GLY A 45 4.20 -8.20 31.18
N ALA A 46 4.92 -9.08 30.49
CA ALA A 46 5.01 -9.03 29.03
C ALA A 46 3.66 -9.41 28.37
N LYS A 47 3.14 -8.53 27.50
CA LYS A 47 1.97 -8.80 26.65
C LYS A 47 2.37 -9.34 25.27
N PHE A 48 3.55 -8.95 24.78
CA PHE A 48 4.11 -9.35 23.48
C PHE A 48 5.58 -9.73 23.63
N CYS A 49 6.07 -10.58 22.73
CA CYS A 49 7.48 -10.92 22.64
C CYS A 49 8.29 -9.76 22.08
N HIS A 50 9.29 -9.29 22.82
CA HIS A 50 10.20 -8.22 22.38
C HIS A 50 11.07 -8.62 21.18
N ARG A 51 11.22 -9.93 20.91
CA ARG A 51 12.06 -10.45 19.82
C ARG A 51 11.29 -10.71 18.52
N CYS A 52 10.05 -11.20 18.59
CA CYS A 52 9.26 -11.58 17.41
C CYS A 52 7.89 -10.92 17.30
N GLY A 53 7.50 -10.07 18.25
CA GLY A 53 6.26 -9.29 18.21
C GLY A 53 4.96 -10.05 18.51
N ARG A 54 4.99 -11.38 18.67
CA ARG A 54 3.79 -12.18 18.92
C ARG A 54 3.27 -12.05 20.36
N PRO A 55 1.94 -12.16 20.58
CA PRO A 55 1.36 -12.06 21.92
C PRO A 55 1.84 -13.20 22.82
N ALA A 56 2.08 -12.88 24.10
CA ALA A 56 2.61 -13.82 25.09
C ALA A 56 1.59 -14.93 25.44
N GLY A 57 0.29 -14.65 25.32
CA GLY A 57 -0.82 -15.58 25.59
C GLY A 57 -1.37 -16.25 24.33
N GLY A 58 -0.53 -16.97 23.59
CA GLY A 58 -0.92 -17.61 22.33
C GLY A 58 -1.60 -18.97 22.49
N ASN A 59 -2.91 -18.98 22.76
CA ASN A 59 -3.79 -20.09 22.37
C ASN A 59 -4.75 -19.61 21.27
N ALA A 60 -4.30 -19.64 20.02
CA ALA A 60 -5.13 -19.37 18.84
C ALA A 60 -6.02 -20.57 18.45
N ASN A 61 -6.56 -21.31 19.44
CA ASN A 61 -7.48 -22.43 19.25
C ASN A 61 -8.68 -22.32 20.23
N ALA A 62 -9.27 -21.13 20.34
CA ALA A 62 -10.64 -20.97 20.83
C ALA A 62 -11.54 -20.67 19.62
N ALA A 63 -11.52 -21.57 18.63
CA ALA A 63 -12.66 -21.71 17.74
C ALA A 63 -13.79 -22.35 18.56
N ILE A 64 -14.90 -21.62 18.63
CA ILE A 64 -16.16 -21.98 19.24
C ILE A 64 -16.52 -23.44 18.88
N SER A 65 -16.45 -24.34 19.84
CA SER A 65 -17.15 -25.62 19.77
C SER A 65 -18.50 -25.42 20.48
N PRO A 66 -19.65 -25.39 19.77
CA PRO A 66 -20.91 -25.54 20.44
C PRO A 66 -21.12 -27.02 20.79
N ALA A 67 -21.60 -27.24 22.00
CA ALA A 67 -21.91 -28.53 22.58
C ALA A 67 -22.97 -29.29 21.76
N ALA A 68 -22.88 -30.62 21.83
CA ALA A 68 -23.86 -31.55 21.31
C ALA A 68 -25.27 -31.29 21.86
N GLY A 69 -26.24 -31.18 20.96
CA GLY A 69 -27.67 -31.15 21.23
C GLY A 69 -28.41 -31.85 20.08
N SER A 70 -29.27 -32.79 20.44
CA SER A 70 -29.91 -33.78 19.59
C SER A 70 -30.92 -33.23 18.58
N GLY A 71 -30.92 -33.80 17.37
CA GLY A 71 -32.13 -34.24 16.65
C GLY A 71 -32.96 -33.23 15.84
N VAL A 72 -32.60 -33.04 14.56
CA VAL A 72 -33.50 -33.18 13.39
C VAL A 72 -32.64 -33.19 12.12
N ALA A 73 -32.89 -34.14 11.21
CA ALA A 73 -32.13 -34.28 9.96
C ALA A 73 -32.38 -33.06 9.05
N SER A 74 -31.54 -32.04 9.15
CA SER A 74 -31.50 -30.94 8.19
C SER A 74 -30.47 -31.26 7.11
N SER A 75 -30.91 -31.25 5.86
CA SER A 75 -30.09 -31.36 4.64
C SER A 75 -29.21 -30.11 4.38
N LEU A 76 -29.04 -29.25 5.40
CA LEU A 76 -28.23 -28.04 5.39
C LEU A 76 -26.71 -28.28 5.21
N PRO A 77 -26.05 -29.32 5.75
CA PRO A 77 -24.61 -29.48 5.58
C PRO A 77 -24.22 -29.85 4.15
N TRP A 78 -25.10 -30.52 3.39
CA TRP A 78 -24.86 -30.84 1.98
C TRP A 78 -24.99 -29.63 1.06
N ILE A 79 -25.88 -28.68 1.38
CA ILE A 79 -26.00 -27.42 0.63
C ILE A 79 -24.75 -26.56 0.84
N VAL A 80 -24.24 -26.48 2.08
CA VAL A 80 -22.99 -25.78 2.37
C VAL A 80 -21.81 -26.47 1.68
N ALA A 81 -21.75 -27.79 1.66
CA ALA A 81 -20.72 -28.52 0.93
C ALA A 81 -20.79 -28.29 -0.59
N ALA A 82 -21.98 -28.23 -1.17
CA ALA A 82 -22.17 -27.94 -2.59
C ALA A 82 -21.76 -26.51 -2.94
N ILE A 83 -22.13 -25.52 -2.12
CA ILE A 83 -21.73 -24.12 -2.29
C ILE A 83 -20.22 -23.96 -2.09
N ALA A 84 -19.63 -24.64 -1.09
CA ALA A 84 -18.19 -24.65 -0.88
C ALA A 84 -17.44 -25.28 -2.06
N LEU A 85 -17.97 -26.37 -2.64
CA LEU A 85 -17.38 -27.00 -3.83
C LEU A 85 -17.47 -26.08 -5.05
N VAL A 86 -18.61 -25.44 -5.29
CA VAL A 86 -18.80 -24.52 -6.42
C VAL A 86 -17.90 -23.29 -6.29
N THR A 87 -17.80 -22.72 -5.10
CA THR A 87 -16.90 -21.58 -4.83
C THR A 87 -15.43 -21.97 -4.94
N LEU A 88 -15.04 -23.17 -4.48
CA LEU A 88 -13.69 -23.70 -4.64
C LEU A 88 -13.36 -23.95 -6.11
N LEU A 89 -14.27 -24.53 -6.89
CA LEU A 89 -14.10 -24.73 -8.33
C LEU A 89 -14.01 -23.39 -9.08
N ALA A 90 -14.82 -22.40 -8.72
CA ALA A 90 -14.73 -21.05 -9.27
C ALA A 90 -13.40 -20.36 -8.90
N PHE A 91 -12.91 -20.57 -7.68
CA PHE A 91 -11.60 -20.07 -7.22
C PHE A 91 -10.45 -20.73 -7.98
N PHE A 92 -10.47 -22.05 -8.18
CA PHE A 92 -9.44 -22.75 -8.95
C PHE A 92 -9.50 -22.41 -10.45
N ALA A 93 -10.68 -22.23 -11.03
CA ALA A 93 -10.82 -21.72 -12.39
C ALA A 93 -10.25 -20.30 -12.50
N GLY A 94 -10.59 -19.39 -11.58
CA GLY A 94 -10.05 -18.02 -11.53
C GLY A 94 -8.53 -17.98 -11.33
N ASN A 95 -7.98 -18.82 -10.45
CA ASN A 95 -6.54 -18.92 -10.23
C ASN A 95 -5.80 -19.55 -11.41
N ALA A 96 -6.39 -20.50 -12.14
CA ALA A 96 -5.76 -21.09 -13.32
C ALA A 96 -5.62 -20.09 -14.48
N PHE A 97 -6.53 -19.11 -14.59
CA PHE A 97 -6.40 -17.98 -15.53
C PHE A 97 -5.44 -16.89 -15.04
N ASN A 98 -5.25 -16.73 -13.72
CA ASN A 98 -4.30 -15.76 -13.15
C ASN A 98 -2.86 -16.31 -13.04
N SER A 99 -2.69 -17.63 -12.95
CA SER A 99 -1.40 -18.30 -12.73
C SER A 99 -0.49 -18.38 -13.96
N LYS A 100 -0.91 -17.87 -15.13
CA LYS A 100 -0.04 -17.82 -16.33
C LYS A 100 0.90 -16.60 -16.39
N ARG A 101 0.96 -15.76 -15.35
CA ARG A 101 2.03 -14.76 -15.19
C ARG A 101 2.44 -14.57 -13.74
N ALA A 102 3.17 -15.54 -13.20
CA ALA A 102 4.09 -15.27 -12.09
C ALA A 102 5.14 -16.38 -11.99
N SER A 103 6.30 -16.14 -12.58
CA SER A 103 7.51 -16.89 -12.27
C SER A 103 8.34 -16.05 -11.30
N THR A 104 8.40 -16.52 -10.05
CA THR A 104 9.54 -16.51 -9.13
C THR A 104 10.37 -15.23 -8.98
N LEU A 105 10.33 -14.61 -7.80
CA LEU A 105 11.40 -14.75 -6.79
C LEU A 105 11.01 -13.98 -5.51
N ASP A 106 10.96 -14.73 -4.41
CA ASP A 106 11.12 -14.17 -3.07
C ASP A 106 12.49 -13.47 -2.99
N ALA A 107 12.49 -12.18 -2.66
CA ALA A 107 13.68 -11.44 -2.28
C ALA A 107 13.48 -10.90 -0.85
N PRO A 108 14.45 -11.12 0.07
CA PRO A 108 14.33 -10.68 1.45
C PRO A 108 14.36 -9.15 1.58
N GLN A 109 13.68 -8.64 2.60
CA GLN A 109 13.39 -7.24 2.91
C GLN A 109 14.61 -6.38 3.34
N ASN A 110 15.81 -6.64 2.82
CA ASN A 110 17.01 -5.83 3.08
C ASN A 110 17.91 -5.69 1.83
N ALA A 111 17.34 -5.39 0.67
CA ALA A 111 18.13 -4.98 -0.48
C ALA A 111 18.41 -3.46 -0.39
N LEU A 112 19.65 -3.11 -0.02
CA LEU A 112 20.30 -1.85 -0.39
C LEU A 112 20.11 -1.58 -1.91
N PRO A 113 20.14 -0.31 -2.36
CA PRO A 113 19.85 0.03 -3.75
C PRO A 113 20.82 -0.69 -4.70
N GLN A 114 20.28 -1.57 -5.55
CA GLN A 114 21.01 -2.06 -6.70
C GLN A 114 21.06 -0.96 -7.74
N ALA A 115 22.26 -0.39 -7.91
CA ALA A 115 22.61 0.37 -9.09
C ALA A 115 22.85 -0.60 -10.27
N GLY A 116 22.26 -0.29 -11.42
CA GLY A 116 22.69 -0.80 -12.72
C GLY A 116 21.97 -2.05 -13.20
N LEU A 117 20.88 -1.87 -13.95
CA LEU A 117 20.36 -2.90 -14.86
C LEU A 117 19.78 -2.30 -16.15
N ASP A 118 20.30 -1.16 -16.60
CA ASP A 118 19.98 -0.58 -17.91
C ASP A 118 21.28 -0.16 -18.62
N ASP A 119 22.11 -1.12 -19.01
CA ASP A 119 23.16 -0.91 -20.02
C ASP A 119 23.37 -2.23 -20.78
N ARG A 120 22.50 -2.48 -21.77
CA ARG A 120 22.78 -3.39 -22.88
C ARG A 120 22.78 -2.59 -24.16
N GLY A 121 23.93 -2.01 -24.49
CA GLY A 121 24.06 -1.29 -25.75
C GLY A 121 25.37 -0.55 -26.03
N SER A 122 26.55 -1.09 -25.67
CA SER A 122 27.78 -0.88 -26.45
C SER A 122 28.95 -1.72 -25.93
N ALA A 123 29.55 -2.48 -26.84
CA ALA A 123 30.75 -3.27 -26.60
C ALA A 123 31.99 -2.38 -26.67
N ILE A 124 32.83 -2.38 -25.63
CA ILE A 124 34.29 -2.19 -25.77
C ILE A 124 35.01 -3.12 -24.77
N VAL A 125 35.95 -3.89 -25.30
CA VAL A 125 36.91 -4.76 -24.59
C VAL A 125 37.94 -3.90 -23.86
N GLY A 126 38.26 -4.19 -22.58
CA GLY A 126 39.37 -3.52 -21.89
C GLY A 126 39.50 -3.74 -20.37
N GLN A 127 39.97 -4.93 -19.99
CA GLN A 127 40.92 -5.23 -18.90
C GLN A 127 40.94 -4.38 -17.60
N GLY A 128 40.55 -5.03 -16.49
CA GLY A 128 41.30 -5.03 -15.21
C GLY A 128 41.30 -3.76 -14.35
N GLY A 129 40.38 -3.70 -13.36
CA GLY A 129 40.49 -2.79 -12.23
C GLY A 129 39.41 -3.05 -11.17
N MET A 130 39.81 -3.53 -9.99
CA MET A 130 38.95 -3.60 -8.80
C MET A 130 38.63 -2.18 -8.33
N GLY A 131 37.56 -1.60 -8.88
CA GLY A 131 36.86 -0.45 -8.33
C GLY A 131 35.44 -0.86 -8.01
N SER A 132 35.01 -0.72 -6.76
CA SER A 132 33.58 -0.69 -6.45
C SER A 132 32.89 0.29 -7.41
N PRO A 133 31.73 -0.02 -8.00
CA PRO A 133 30.99 0.95 -8.78
C PRO A 133 30.71 2.15 -7.87
N ARG A 134 31.40 3.27 -8.15
CA ARG A 134 31.08 4.53 -7.49
C ARG A 134 29.64 4.83 -7.89
N GLY A 135 28.77 4.98 -6.89
CA GLY A 135 27.41 5.46 -7.14
C GLY A 135 27.46 6.74 -7.99
N PRO A 136 26.42 7.03 -8.78
CA PRO A 136 26.39 8.23 -9.62
C PRO A 136 26.84 9.46 -8.84
N ASP A 137 27.78 10.22 -9.40
CA ASP A 137 28.27 11.46 -8.79
C ASP A 137 27.08 12.42 -8.61
N LEU A 138 26.70 12.64 -7.35
CA LEU A 138 25.51 13.40 -6.99
C LEU A 138 25.61 14.88 -7.39
N THR A 139 26.82 15.37 -7.68
CA THR A 139 27.03 16.72 -8.22
C THR A 139 26.68 16.84 -9.70
N GLN A 140 26.40 15.71 -10.37
CA GLN A 140 26.06 15.66 -11.80
C GLN A 140 24.56 15.43 -12.06
N ILE A 141 23.74 15.15 -11.04
CA ILE A 141 22.29 14.96 -11.21
C ILE A 141 21.57 16.29 -10.92
N SER A 142 20.77 16.76 -11.88
CA SER A 142 19.97 17.98 -11.67
C SER A 142 18.90 17.76 -10.58
N PRO A 143 18.49 18.81 -9.84
CA PRO A 143 17.41 18.69 -8.87
C PRO A 143 16.11 18.14 -9.46
N GLN A 144 15.82 18.48 -10.73
CA GLN A 144 14.65 17.99 -11.44
C GLN A 144 14.76 16.50 -11.73
N GLU A 145 15.90 16.05 -12.27
CA GLU A 145 16.12 14.63 -12.55
C GLU A 145 16.08 13.78 -11.27
N GLN A 146 16.56 14.31 -10.14
CA GLN A 146 16.42 13.66 -8.85
C GLN A 146 14.94 13.47 -8.46
N ALA A 147 14.10 14.49 -8.64
CA ALA A 147 12.67 14.42 -8.36
C ALA A 147 11.97 13.40 -9.27
N GLU A 148 12.27 13.41 -10.57
CA GLU A 148 11.71 12.49 -11.56
C GLU A 148 12.09 11.03 -11.28
N ARG A 149 13.35 10.77 -10.88
CA ARG A 149 13.79 9.43 -10.47
C ARG A 149 13.02 8.92 -9.25
N LEU A 150 12.77 9.78 -8.27
CA LEU A 150 11.96 9.46 -7.10
C LEU A 150 10.49 9.23 -7.47
N PHE A 151 9.92 10.06 -8.34
CA PHE A 151 8.57 9.88 -8.88
C PHE A 151 8.42 8.50 -9.53
N ASN A 152 9.30 8.17 -10.49
CA ASN A 152 9.29 6.90 -11.21
C ASN A 152 9.39 5.71 -10.23
N ARG A 153 10.24 5.83 -9.21
CA ARG A 153 10.37 4.81 -8.16
C ARG A 153 9.07 4.63 -7.38
N VAL A 154 8.43 5.71 -6.95
CA VAL A 154 7.16 5.65 -6.20
C VAL A 154 6.05 5.06 -7.05
N MET A 155 5.89 5.52 -8.30
CA MET A 155 4.86 5.01 -9.22
C MET A 155 5.04 3.51 -9.53
N MET A 156 6.29 3.08 -9.76
CA MET A 156 6.60 1.66 -9.98
C MET A 156 6.29 0.81 -8.73
N LEU A 157 6.63 1.28 -7.53
CA LEU A 157 6.31 0.55 -6.30
C LEU A 157 4.79 0.46 -6.08
N SER A 158 4.07 1.54 -6.39
CA SER A 158 2.61 1.58 -6.32
C SER A 158 1.98 0.57 -7.28
N SER A 159 2.46 0.47 -8.53
CA SER A 159 1.92 -0.48 -9.50
C SER A 159 2.20 -1.94 -9.11
N GLN A 160 3.25 -2.19 -8.33
CA GLN A 160 3.56 -3.50 -7.74
C GLN A 160 2.80 -3.80 -6.43
N GLY A 161 1.95 -2.89 -5.95
CA GLY A 161 1.23 -3.05 -4.68
C GLY A 161 2.12 -2.98 -3.43
N LYS A 162 3.34 -2.45 -3.54
CA LYS A 162 4.30 -2.35 -2.43
C LYS A 162 4.05 -1.11 -1.57
N THR A 163 2.90 -1.08 -0.90
CA THR A 163 2.41 0.09 -0.16
C THR A 163 3.39 0.59 0.90
N ASP A 164 4.02 -0.30 1.68
CA ASP A 164 5.00 0.12 2.70
C ASP A 164 6.20 0.86 2.08
N SER A 165 6.65 0.43 0.90
CA SER A 165 7.72 1.10 0.17
C SER A 165 7.26 2.44 -0.41
N VAL A 166 6.02 2.53 -0.90
CA VAL A 166 5.43 3.82 -1.32
C VAL A 166 5.44 4.82 -0.16
N GLN A 167 4.97 4.40 1.02
CA GLN A 167 4.95 5.25 2.22
C GLN A 167 6.36 5.71 2.63
N PHE A 168 7.36 4.84 2.46
CA PHE A 168 8.75 5.18 2.78
C PHE A 168 9.34 6.23 1.82
N PHE A 169 9.12 6.09 0.51
CA PHE A 169 9.75 6.97 -0.49
C PHE A 169 8.97 8.25 -0.79
N ALA A 170 7.64 8.26 -0.59
CA ALA A 170 6.80 9.40 -0.96
C ALA A 170 7.19 10.72 -0.27
N PRO A 171 7.53 10.79 1.04
CA PRO A 171 7.94 12.05 1.66
C PRO A 171 9.22 12.63 1.04
N MET A 172 10.17 11.76 0.67
CA MET A 172 11.41 12.17 0.00
C MET A 172 11.12 12.72 -1.40
N ALA A 173 10.22 12.07 -2.14
CA ALA A 173 9.80 12.50 -3.48
C ALA A 173 9.04 13.84 -3.43
N ILE A 174 8.08 13.99 -2.52
CA ILE A 174 7.34 15.26 -2.29
C ILE A 174 8.34 16.38 -1.97
N GLY A 175 9.23 16.16 -1.01
CA GLY A 175 10.25 17.14 -0.65
C GLY A 175 11.20 17.47 -1.80
N ALA A 176 11.44 16.56 -2.75
CA ALA A 176 12.23 16.85 -3.95
C ALA A 176 11.51 17.82 -4.90
N TYR A 177 10.22 17.61 -5.15
CA TYR A 177 9.42 18.55 -5.94
C TYR A 177 9.27 19.91 -5.24
N GLU A 178 9.07 19.95 -3.92
CA GLU A 178 8.96 21.20 -3.15
C GLU A 178 10.19 22.12 -3.28
N ARG A 179 11.36 21.58 -3.67
CA ARG A 179 12.57 22.38 -3.93
C ARG A 179 12.64 22.95 -5.35
N LEU A 180 11.79 22.52 -6.27
CA LEU A 180 11.76 22.98 -7.68
C LEU A 180 10.93 24.27 -7.85
N THR A 181 10.93 25.16 -6.85
CA THR A 181 10.12 26.37 -6.88
C THR A 181 10.62 27.39 -7.91
N PRO A 182 9.72 28.05 -8.69
CA PRO A 182 8.28 27.87 -8.70
C PRO A 182 7.84 26.58 -9.42
N LEU A 183 6.87 25.87 -8.84
CA LEU A 183 6.32 24.64 -9.41
C LEU A 183 5.44 24.92 -10.65
N THR A 184 5.77 24.27 -11.77
CA THR A 184 4.96 24.23 -13.00
C THR A 184 3.71 23.34 -12.82
N PRO A 185 2.69 23.42 -13.70
CA PRO A 185 1.54 22.51 -13.65
C PRO A 185 1.94 21.03 -13.70
N ASP A 186 2.98 20.71 -14.46
CA ASP A 186 3.57 19.38 -14.51
C ASP A 186 4.14 18.93 -13.17
N HIS A 187 5.02 19.74 -12.56
CA HIS A 187 5.61 19.41 -11.25
C HIS A 187 4.52 19.22 -10.18
N ARG A 188 3.44 20.00 -10.26
CA ARG A 188 2.30 19.88 -9.35
C ARG A 188 1.51 18.59 -9.59
N TYR A 189 1.31 18.21 -10.84
CA TYR A 189 0.65 16.96 -11.18
C TYR A 189 1.45 15.77 -10.63
N ASP A 190 2.76 15.71 -10.90
CA ASP A 190 3.63 14.65 -10.41
C ASP A 190 3.64 14.54 -8.87
N MET A 191 3.83 15.68 -8.18
CA MET A 191 3.79 15.74 -6.73
C MET A 191 2.42 15.32 -6.18
N GLY A 192 1.35 15.69 -6.88
CA GLY A 192 -0.02 15.29 -6.55
C GLY A 192 -0.24 13.79 -6.73
N ARG A 193 0.29 13.18 -7.79
CA ARG A 193 0.23 11.73 -8.05
C ARG A 193 1.02 10.95 -7.00
N ILE A 194 2.19 11.43 -6.58
CA ILE A 194 2.94 10.85 -5.45
C ILE A 194 2.09 10.87 -4.17
N ALA A 195 1.49 12.02 -3.85
CA ALA A 195 0.65 12.16 -2.68
C ALA A 195 -0.62 11.28 -2.75
N GLU A 196 -1.21 11.12 -3.94
CA GLU A 196 -2.37 10.26 -4.19
C GLU A 196 -2.05 8.80 -3.86
N VAL A 197 -0.98 8.23 -4.43
CA VAL A 197 -0.62 6.82 -4.20
C VAL A 197 -0.11 6.57 -2.78
N ALA A 198 0.41 7.60 -2.13
CA ALA A 198 0.76 7.57 -0.71
C ALA A 198 -0.45 7.78 0.22
N GLY A 199 -1.66 8.01 -0.30
CA GLY A 199 -2.85 8.26 0.52
C GLY A 199 -2.84 9.60 1.25
N VAL A 200 -1.92 10.52 0.92
CA VAL A 200 -1.83 11.87 1.49
C VAL A 200 -2.70 12.82 0.68
N LEU A 201 -4.01 12.53 0.65
CA LEU A 201 -4.99 13.19 -0.22
C LEU A 201 -5.05 14.73 -0.07
N PRO A 202 -4.84 15.34 1.11
CA PRO A 202 -4.81 16.80 1.22
C PRO A 202 -3.74 17.47 0.35
N ILE A 203 -2.55 16.86 0.23
CA ILE A 203 -1.47 17.39 -0.63
C ILE A 203 -1.86 17.26 -2.10
N ALA A 204 -2.39 16.09 -2.50
CA ALA A 204 -2.86 15.85 -3.86
C ALA A 204 -3.97 16.84 -4.26
N ARG A 205 -4.95 17.06 -3.37
CA ARG A 205 -6.03 18.04 -3.58
C ARG A 205 -5.48 19.45 -3.77
N ALA A 206 -4.57 19.88 -2.90
CA ALA A 206 -3.97 21.21 -2.98
C ALA A 206 -3.22 21.45 -4.31
N GLN A 207 -2.59 20.41 -4.88
CA GLN A 207 -1.96 20.51 -6.19
C GLN A 207 -2.98 20.64 -7.31
N ALA A 208 -4.03 19.81 -7.32
CA ALA A 208 -5.12 19.90 -8.28
C ALA A 208 -5.77 21.29 -8.25
N ASP A 209 -6.11 21.79 -7.05
CA ASP A 209 -6.72 23.10 -6.86
C ASP A 209 -5.81 24.22 -7.37
N THR A 210 -4.50 24.11 -7.17
CA THR A 210 -3.55 25.13 -7.62
C THR A 210 -3.45 25.17 -9.14
N ILE A 211 -3.41 24.01 -9.80
CA ILE A 211 -3.45 23.92 -11.27
C ILE A 211 -4.76 24.54 -11.79
N LEU A 212 -5.90 24.20 -11.17
CA LEU A 212 -7.22 24.65 -11.62
C LEU A 212 -7.52 26.11 -11.29
N ARG A 213 -6.89 26.71 -10.28
CA ARG A 213 -6.95 28.17 -10.06
C ARG A 213 -6.23 28.94 -11.16
N GLN A 214 -5.16 28.39 -11.75
CA GLN A 214 -4.43 29.02 -12.84
C GLN A 214 -5.14 28.80 -14.20
N ASN A 215 -5.61 27.58 -14.45
CA ASN A 215 -6.39 27.24 -15.63
C ASN A 215 -7.55 26.30 -15.22
N PRO A 216 -8.79 26.82 -15.15
CA PRO A 216 -9.96 26.04 -14.70
C PRO A 216 -10.32 24.83 -15.57
N VAL A 217 -9.77 24.72 -16.77
CA VAL A 217 -10.02 23.60 -17.69
C VAL A 217 -8.78 22.75 -17.94
N HIS A 218 -7.71 22.95 -17.17
CA HIS A 218 -6.46 22.20 -17.34
C HIS A 218 -6.65 20.70 -17.14
N LEU A 219 -6.25 19.89 -18.13
CA LEU A 219 -6.53 18.45 -18.15
C LEU A 219 -5.95 17.73 -16.92
N LEU A 220 -4.67 17.95 -16.63
CA LEU A 220 -4.00 17.35 -15.46
C LEU A 220 -4.65 17.71 -14.12
N GLY A 221 -5.11 18.96 -13.96
CA GLY A 221 -5.79 19.40 -12.75
C GLY A 221 -7.15 18.72 -12.58
N LEU A 222 -7.92 18.58 -13.67
CA LEU A 222 -9.21 17.88 -13.67
C LEU A 222 -9.04 16.38 -13.37
N ILE A 223 -8.02 15.76 -13.97
CA ILE A 223 -7.68 14.34 -13.75
C ILE A 223 -7.32 14.09 -12.29
N LEU A 224 -6.38 14.88 -11.74
CA LEU A 224 -5.97 14.73 -10.35
C LEU A 224 -7.13 15.00 -9.39
N GLY A 225 -7.96 16.00 -9.66
CA GLY A 225 -9.18 16.29 -8.90
C GLY A 225 -10.17 15.12 -8.89
N ALA A 226 -10.43 14.50 -10.05
CA ALA A 226 -11.30 13.33 -10.15
C ALA A 226 -10.76 12.13 -9.35
N ARG A 227 -9.45 11.87 -9.42
CA ARG A 227 -8.79 10.79 -8.67
C ARG A 227 -8.86 11.01 -7.16
N VAL A 228 -8.58 12.22 -6.69
CA VAL A 228 -8.71 12.59 -5.27
C VAL A 228 -10.16 12.46 -4.81
N ALA A 229 -11.13 12.92 -5.60
CA ALA A 229 -12.54 12.79 -5.28
C ALA A 229 -12.98 11.31 -5.19
N THR A 230 -12.44 10.46 -6.06
CA THR A 230 -12.66 9.00 -6.02
C THR A 230 -12.17 8.42 -4.70
N LEU A 231 -10.92 8.69 -4.34
CA LEU A 231 -10.32 8.17 -3.09
C LEU A 231 -10.96 8.76 -1.82
N SER A 232 -11.56 9.95 -1.94
CA SER A 232 -12.29 10.62 -0.85
C SER A 232 -13.76 10.19 -0.76
N ASN A 233 -14.23 9.29 -1.64
CA ASN A 233 -15.65 8.92 -1.79
C ASN A 233 -16.58 10.11 -2.08
N GLU A 234 -16.08 11.13 -2.77
CA GLU A 234 -16.82 12.35 -3.15
C GLU A 234 -17.42 12.20 -4.56
N GLU A 235 -18.48 11.40 -4.67
CA GLU A 235 -19.07 11.02 -5.96
C GLU A 235 -19.51 12.20 -6.84
N THR A 236 -20.15 13.21 -6.24
CA THR A 236 -20.57 14.43 -6.96
C THR A 236 -19.36 15.21 -7.48
N GLY A 237 -18.30 15.31 -6.67
CA GLY A 237 -17.06 15.98 -7.05
C GLY A 237 -16.37 15.26 -8.19
N ARG A 238 -16.25 13.93 -8.08
CA ARG A 238 -15.68 13.06 -9.13
C ARG A 238 -16.39 13.24 -10.46
N LYS A 239 -17.73 13.12 -10.48
CA LYS A 239 -18.55 13.34 -11.69
C LYS A 239 -18.38 14.74 -12.28
N SER A 240 -18.29 15.77 -11.43
CA SER A 240 -18.07 17.15 -11.88
C SER A 240 -16.72 17.30 -12.61
N PHE A 241 -15.65 16.76 -12.05
CA PHE A 241 -14.33 16.80 -12.68
C PHE A 241 -14.29 16.01 -13.99
N GLU A 242 -14.86 14.81 -14.02
CA GLU A 242 -14.93 13.97 -15.23
C GLU A 242 -15.73 14.64 -16.36
N ALA A 243 -16.88 15.24 -16.05
CA ALA A 243 -17.68 15.97 -17.04
C ALA A 243 -16.91 17.17 -17.62
N ARG A 244 -16.22 17.94 -16.76
CA ARG A 244 -15.36 19.05 -17.19
C ARG A 244 -14.18 18.57 -18.03
N LEU A 245 -13.59 17.42 -17.70
CA LEU A 245 -12.49 16.82 -18.45
C LEU A 245 -12.93 16.49 -19.88
N LEU A 246 -14.08 15.82 -20.01
CA LEU A 246 -14.64 15.47 -21.32
C LEU A 246 -14.98 16.72 -22.15
N ALA A 247 -15.53 17.76 -21.52
CA ALA A 247 -15.88 19.01 -22.19
C ALA A 247 -14.64 19.84 -22.62
N ALA A 248 -13.56 19.80 -21.84
CA ALA A 248 -12.35 20.57 -22.10
C ALA A 248 -11.39 19.90 -23.10
N TYR A 249 -11.45 18.57 -23.22
CA TYR A 249 -10.42 17.77 -23.89
C TYR A 249 -10.04 18.27 -25.28
N ASP A 250 -10.99 18.39 -26.21
CA ASP A 250 -10.67 18.73 -27.61
C ASP A 250 -10.04 20.12 -27.76
N ALA A 251 -10.42 21.07 -26.92
CA ALA A 251 -9.88 22.43 -26.95
C ALA A 251 -8.48 22.48 -26.32
N GLU A 252 -8.29 21.84 -25.16
CA GLU A 252 -7.02 21.84 -24.45
C GLU A 252 -5.96 20.97 -25.16
N TRP A 253 -6.34 19.82 -25.73
CA TRP A 253 -5.42 18.92 -26.42
C TRP A 253 -4.76 19.58 -27.63
N LYS A 254 -5.50 20.43 -28.36
CA LYS A 254 -4.99 21.20 -29.51
C LYS A 254 -3.91 22.20 -29.13
N ARG A 255 -3.79 22.58 -27.86
CA ARG A 255 -2.77 23.50 -27.37
C ARG A 255 -1.38 22.87 -27.32
N ARG A 256 -1.28 21.53 -27.35
CA ARG A 256 -0.01 20.78 -27.39
C ARG A 256 0.97 21.24 -26.30
N LEU A 257 0.45 21.40 -25.07
CA LEU A 257 1.31 21.76 -23.94
C LEU A 257 2.30 20.60 -23.66
N PRO A 258 3.59 20.87 -23.39
CA PRO A 258 4.58 19.81 -23.16
C PRO A 258 4.20 18.83 -22.06
N GLU A 259 3.53 19.31 -21.02
CA GLU A 259 2.98 18.47 -19.94
C GLU A 259 1.83 17.58 -20.39
N TYR A 260 1.02 17.97 -21.38
CA TYR A 260 -0.01 17.08 -21.91
C TYR A 260 0.59 15.94 -22.73
N GLU A 261 1.66 16.20 -23.48
CA GLU A 261 2.36 15.17 -24.24
C GLU A 261 3.07 14.18 -23.32
N ARG A 262 3.74 14.66 -22.26
CA ARG A 262 4.38 13.77 -21.27
C ARG A 262 3.40 12.89 -20.51
N HIS A 263 2.17 13.35 -20.33
CA HIS A 263 1.12 12.64 -19.59
C HIS A 263 0.01 12.12 -20.53
N GLU A 264 0.31 11.86 -21.81
CA GLU A 264 -0.67 11.40 -22.81
C GLU A 264 -1.40 10.12 -22.39
N ASP A 265 -0.65 9.14 -21.85
CA ASP A 265 -1.22 7.88 -21.38
C ASP A 265 -2.18 8.10 -20.21
N ASP A 266 -1.80 8.96 -19.26
CA ASP A 266 -2.61 9.31 -18.10
C ASP A 266 -3.91 10.03 -18.51
N ILE A 267 -3.83 10.94 -19.48
CA ILE A 267 -4.98 11.65 -20.06
C ILE A 267 -5.91 10.66 -20.77
N THR A 268 -5.35 9.79 -21.63
CA THR A 268 -6.11 8.80 -22.39
C THR A 268 -6.86 7.85 -21.46
N ASN A 269 -6.19 7.35 -20.41
CA ASN A 269 -6.80 6.49 -19.40
C ASN A 269 -7.91 7.21 -18.63
N ALA A 270 -7.70 8.46 -18.22
CA ALA A 270 -8.70 9.23 -17.51
C ALA A 270 -9.95 9.50 -18.36
N LEU A 271 -9.79 9.75 -19.66
CA LEU A 271 -10.92 9.90 -20.59
C LEU A 271 -11.71 8.60 -20.74
N ALA A 272 -11.04 7.45 -20.82
CA ALA A 272 -11.69 6.15 -20.87
C ALA A 272 -12.55 5.90 -19.62
N VAL A 273 -11.99 6.18 -18.43
CA VAL A 273 -12.70 6.09 -17.15
C VAL A 273 -13.92 7.03 -17.11
N ALA A 274 -13.74 8.29 -17.49
CA ALA A 274 -14.82 9.29 -17.48
C ALA A 274 -15.97 8.91 -18.44
N ARG A 275 -15.65 8.43 -19.65
CA ARG A 275 -16.65 7.95 -20.62
C ARG A 275 -17.39 6.71 -20.12
N GLY A 276 -16.68 5.76 -19.51
CA GLY A 276 -17.28 4.56 -18.92
C GLY A 276 -18.24 4.90 -17.79
N SER A 277 -17.85 5.84 -16.92
CA SER A 277 -18.69 6.32 -15.82
C SER A 277 -19.95 7.03 -16.30
N ALA A 278 -19.85 7.89 -17.34
CA ALA A 278 -21.01 8.56 -17.94
C ALA A 278 -22.03 7.57 -18.55
N GLY A 279 -21.55 6.48 -19.15
CA GLY A 279 -22.40 5.44 -19.74
C GLY A 279 -23.19 4.62 -18.70
N ASN A 280 -22.64 4.43 -17.50
CA ASN A 280 -23.26 3.64 -16.43
C ASN A 280 -24.29 4.42 -15.58
N THR A 281 -24.55 5.70 -15.92
CA THR A 281 -25.48 6.56 -15.17
C THR A 281 -26.84 6.75 -15.88
N ARG A 282 -27.10 6.00 -16.97
CA ARG A 282 -28.36 6.03 -17.72
C ARG A 282 -29.23 4.82 -17.43
#